data_AF-A0A314XNM1-F1
#
_entry.id   AF-A0A314XNM1-F1
#
_cell.length_a   1.000
_cell.length_b   1.000
_cell.length_c   1.000
_cell.angle_alpha   90.00
_cell.angle_beta   90.00
_cell.angle_gamma   90.00
#
_symmetry.space_group_name_H-M   'P 1'
#
loop_
_entity.id
_entity.type
_entity.pdbx_description
1 polymer ?
#
loop_
_entity_poly.entity_id
_entity_poly.type
_entity_poly.pdbx_seq_one_letter_code
_entity_poly.pdbx_strand_id
1 'polypeptide(L)'
;MVAPSSTPIISSFSFLAIIASLLTVAVLPATVSAVPLSTSSRWIVDQSGQRVKLACVNWVSHLEAVVAEGLSKQPVDAISKRIASLGFNCVRLSWPTFLATNDTLASVTVRQSFQSLGLSESIAGLQSNNPSIVDLTLIQAYQAVVSSLGKNNVMVILDNQVSKPGWCCSSSDGNGFFGDQYFNPDIWIKGLTRMATLFKGVANVVGMSLRNELRGPKQNVDDWYKYMQRGAEAVHSANPDVLVILSGLNYDKDLSFLADRPVNLTFSGKTVYEVHWYGFSDGQAWKSGNPNQVCGAVVNNMKRKSGFLLEKGFPLFVSEFGVDQRGTM
;
A
#
# COMPACT_ATOMS: atom_id res chain seq x y z
N MET A 1 -76.63 -51.45 -34.96
CA MET A 1 -77.33 -50.21 -35.36
C MET A 1 -76.61 -49.04 -34.69
N VAL A 2 -76.06 -48.18 -35.55
CA VAL A 2 -75.50 -46.82 -35.38
C VAL A 2 -75.26 -46.32 -33.93
N ALA A 3 -73.99 -46.09 -33.59
CA ALA A 3 -73.56 -45.21 -32.50
C ALA A 3 -72.70 -44.07 -33.10
N PRO A 4 -72.79 -42.82 -32.59
CA PRO A 4 -72.30 -41.65 -33.29
C PRO A 4 -70.82 -41.35 -33.00
N SER A 5 -70.23 -40.68 -33.99
CA SER A 5 -68.88 -40.14 -34.07
C SER A 5 -68.58 -39.05 -33.05
N SER A 6 -67.42 -39.15 -32.39
CA SER A 6 -66.75 -38.02 -31.74
C SER A 6 -65.24 -38.12 -31.98
N THR A 7 -64.73 -37.12 -32.70
CA THR A 7 -63.33 -36.82 -33.05
C THR A 7 -62.44 -36.67 -31.81
N PRO A 8 -61.20 -37.17 -31.81
CA PRO A 8 -60.25 -36.89 -30.73
C PRO A 8 -59.47 -35.61 -30.98
N ILE A 9 -59.45 -34.75 -29.97
CA ILE A 9 -58.63 -33.53 -29.89
C ILE A 9 -57.17 -33.96 -29.62
N ILE A 10 -56.27 -33.64 -30.54
CA ILE A 10 -54.83 -33.81 -30.37
C ILE A 10 -54.32 -32.62 -29.54
N SER A 11 -53.93 -32.86 -28.29
CA SER A 11 -53.29 -31.84 -27.46
C SER A 11 -51.81 -31.73 -27.81
N SER A 12 -51.42 -30.60 -28.40
CA SER A 12 -50.04 -30.22 -28.67
C SER A 12 -49.29 -29.97 -27.36
N PHE A 13 -48.42 -30.89 -26.95
CA PHE A 13 -47.44 -30.65 -25.90
C PHE A 13 -46.26 -29.84 -26.47
N SER A 14 -46.25 -28.54 -26.21
CA SER A 14 -45.11 -27.66 -26.48
C SER A 14 -43.98 -27.96 -25.49
N PHE A 15 -42.92 -28.63 -25.94
CA PHE A 15 -41.66 -28.73 -25.21
C PHE A 15 -40.91 -27.38 -25.29
N LEU A 16 -40.97 -26.59 -24.21
CA LEU A 16 -40.04 -25.47 -24.02
C LEU A 16 -38.69 -26.03 -23.57
N ALA A 17 -37.72 -26.09 -24.48
CA ALA A 17 -36.32 -26.32 -24.12
C ALA A 17 -35.75 -25.03 -23.51
N ILE A 18 -35.59 -25.02 -22.18
CA ILE A 18 -34.87 -23.94 -21.47
C ILE A 18 -33.37 -24.20 -21.68
N ILE A 19 -32.77 -23.51 -22.65
CA ILE A 19 -31.31 -23.44 -22.80
C ILE A 19 -30.80 -22.49 -21.71
N ALA A 20 -30.31 -23.05 -20.62
CA ALA A 20 -29.56 -22.31 -19.62
C ALA A 20 -28.16 -22.00 -20.17
N SER A 21 -28.02 -20.85 -20.83
CA SER A 21 -26.71 -20.31 -21.20
C SER A 21 -25.95 -19.92 -19.93
N LEU A 22 -25.05 -20.80 -19.48
CA LEU A 22 -23.99 -20.45 -18.53
C LEU A 22 -23.07 -19.41 -19.18
N LEU A 23 -23.37 -18.14 -18.96
CA LEU A 23 -22.42 -17.05 -19.15
C LEU A 23 -21.33 -17.17 -18.07
N THR A 24 -20.33 -18.00 -18.33
CA THR A 24 -19.03 -17.87 -17.67
C THR A 24 -18.45 -16.53 -18.09
N VAL A 25 -18.63 -15.50 -17.27
CA VAL A 25 -17.85 -14.27 -17.34
C VAL A 25 -16.42 -14.67 -17.00
N ALA A 26 -15.61 -14.97 -18.01
CA ALA A 26 -14.18 -15.04 -17.86
C ALA A 26 -13.71 -13.64 -17.45
N VAL A 27 -13.43 -13.45 -16.15
CA VAL A 27 -12.66 -12.30 -15.69
C VAL A 27 -11.26 -12.50 -16.26
N LEU A 28 -11.02 -11.97 -17.45
CA LEU A 28 -9.67 -11.87 -17.97
C LEU A 28 -8.86 -11.07 -16.94
N PRO A 29 -7.71 -11.57 -16.47
CA PRO A 29 -6.84 -10.78 -15.62
C PRO A 29 -6.54 -9.50 -16.38
N ALA A 30 -6.97 -8.36 -15.84
CA ALA A 30 -6.62 -7.07 -16.39
C ALA A 30 -5.09 -7.04 -16.44
N THR A 31 -4.54 -6.95 -17.65
CA THR A 31 -3.12 -6.65 -17.82
C THR A 31 -2.91 -5.30 -17.18
N VAL A 32 -2.32 -5.28 -15.98
CA VAL A 32 -1.89 -4.04 -15.35
C VAL A 32 -0.69 -3.54 -16.14
N SER A 33 -0.97 -2.89 -17.28
CA SER A 33 -0.02 -1.99 -17.91
C SER A 33 0.09 -0.83 -16.94
N ALA A 34 1.08 -0.86 -16.07
CA ALA A 34 1.19 0.15 -15.05
C ALA A 34 1.54 1.48 -15.73
N VAL A 35 0.59 2.37 -15.66
CA VAL A 35 0.48 3.63 -16.37
C VAL A 35 0.00 4.64 -15.31
N PRO A 36 0.38 5.92 -15.36
CA PRO A 36 0.13 6.88 -14.28
C PRO A 36 -1.33 6.88 -13.80
N LEU A 37 -1.54 6.57 -12.52
CA LEU A 37 -2.87 6.62 -11.90
C LEU A 37 -3.23 8.06 -11.55
N SER A 38 -4.53 8.34 -11.44
CA SER A 38 -5.04 9.63 -10.99
C SER A 38 -6.24 9.44 -10.05
N THR A 39 -6.76 10.55 -9.52
CA THR A 39 -7.95 10.56 -8.67
C THR A 39 -9.10 11.31 -9.33
N SER A 40 -10.30 10.76 -9.21
CA SER A 40 -11.54 11.36 -9.70
C SER A 40 -12.63 11.11 -8.65
N SER A 41 -13.03 12.17 -7.96
CA SER A 41 -13.81 12.07 -6.72
C SER A 41 -13.13 11.07 -5.76
N ARG A 42 -13.91 10.24 -5.06
CA ARG A 42 -13.43 9.23 -4.11
C ARG A 42 -12.72 8.02 -4.73
N TRP A 43 -12.46 8.04 -6.04
CA TRP A 43 -11.91 6.90 -6.78
C TRP A 43 -10.48 7.18 -7.25
N ILE A 44 -9.67 6.13 -7.23
CA ILE A 44 -8.44 6.05 -8.02
C ILE A 44 -8.83 5.51 -9.39
N VAL A 45 -8.33 6.12 -10.46
CA VAL A 45 -8.64 5.77 -11.84
C VAL A 45 -7.38 5.68 -12.71
N ASP A 46 -7.45 4.86 -13.75
CA ASP A 46 -6.43 4.81 -14.79
C ASP A 46 -6.62 5.95 -15.82
N GLN A 47 -5.78 5.97 -16.87
CA GLN A 47 -5.85 6.97 -17.93
C GLN A 47 -7.14 6.96 -18.75
N SER A 48 -7.86 5.84 -18.77
CA SER A 48 -9.17 5.73 -19.44
C SER A 48 -10.32 6.18 -18.53
N GLY A 49 -10.03 6.60 -17.30
CA GLY A 49 -11.02 6.95 -16.29
C GLY A 49 -11.66 5.74 -15.61
N GLN A 50 -11.17 4.53 -15.87
CA GLN A 50 -11.68 3.33 -15.22
C GLN A 50 -11.15 3.22 -13.79
N ARG A 51 -12.03 2.81 -12.88
CA ARG A 51 -11.69 2.68 -11.46
C ARG A 51 -10.66 1.57 -11.24
N VAL A 52 -9.56 1.92 -10.58
CA VAL A 52 -8.56 0.98 -10.08
C VAL A 52 -8.73 0.82 -8.56
N LYS A 53 -9.00 -0.41 -8.12
CA LYS A 53 -9.01 -0.76 -6.69
C LYS A 53 -7.63 -1.28 -6.31
N LEU A 54 -6.94 -0.55 -5.43
CA LEU A 54 -5.70 -1.03 -4.82
C LEU A 54 -6.02 -2.18 -3.87
N ALA A 55 -5.46 -3.35 -4.15
CA ALA A 55 -5.49 -4.56 -3.33
C ALA A 55 -4.04 -4.97 -3.08
N CYS A 56 -3.43 -4.36 -2.06
CA CYS A 56 -2.00 -4.47 -1.83
C CYS A 56 -1.64 -5.43 -0.68
N VAL A 57 -0.40 -5.92 -0.72
CA VAL A 57 0.31 -6.40 0.47
C VAL A 57 1.39 -5.40 0.89
N ASN A 58 1.78 -5.40 2.16
CA ASN A 58 2.97 -4.69 2.61
C ASN A 58 4.19 -5.61 2.50
N TRP A 59 5.30 -5.11 1.95
CA TRP A 59 6.58 -5.82 1.94
C TRP A 59 7.65 -4.96 2.63
N VAL A 60 8.23 -5.52 3.68
CA VAL A 60 9.21 -4.85 4.53
C VAL A 60 10.57 -4.81 3.83
N SER A 61 11.15 -3.60 3.69
CA SER A 61 12.52 -3.39 3.18
C SER A 61 13.24 -2.23 3.91
N HIS A 62 12.71 -1.79 5.05
CA HIS A 62 13.25 -0.65 5.83
C HIS A 62 14.01 -1.04 7.10
N LEU A 63 14.11 -2.33 7.43
CA LEU A 63 14.83 -2.83 8.60
C LEU A 63 16.34 -2.59 8.46
N GLU A 64 17.10 -2.97 9.49
CA GLU A 64 18.53 -2.70 9.64
C GLU A 64 19.36 -3.11 8.42
N ALA A 65 18.99 -4.21 7.76
CA ALA A 65 19.66 -4.70 6.57
C ALA A 65 19.38 -3.86 5.30
N VAL A 66 18.27 -3.11 5.28
CA VAL A 66 17.76 -2.32 4.14
C VAL A 66 17.59 -3.15 2.87
N VAL A 67 17.13 -4.38 3.04
CA VAL A 67 16.84 -5.32 1.96
C VAL A 67 15.45 -5.90 2.20
N ALA A 68 14.71 -6.15 1.12
CA ALA A 68 13.39 -6.73 1.22
C ALA A 68 13.44 -8.09 1.94
N GLU A 69 12.56 -8.27 2.93
CA GLU A 69 12.52 -9.48 3.75
C GLU A 69 12.22 -10.73 2.91
N GLY A 70 12.79 -11.86 3.31
CA GLY A 70 12.55 -13.17 2.66
C GLY A 70 13.42 -13.49 1.44
N LEU A 71 14.23 -12.54 0.93
CA LEU A 71 15.11 -12.79 -0.23
C LEU A 71 16.24 -13.82 0.03
N SER A 72 16.57 -14.11 1.29
CA SER A 72 17.46 -15.23 1.62
C SER A 72 16.78 -16.60 1.52
N LYS A 73 15.44 -16.64 1.42
CA LYS A 73 14.64 -17.87 1.44
C LYS A 73 13.98 -18.19 0.11
N GLN A 74 13.68 -17.18 -0.72
CA GLN A 74 13.01 -17.36 -2.00
C GLN A 74 13.53 -16.36 -3.05
N PRO A 75 13.55 -16.72 -4.34
CA PRO A 75 13.83 -15.78 -5.42
C PRO A 75 12.83 -14.61 -5.44
N VAL A 76 13.30 -13.40 -5.69
CA VAL A 76 12.47 -12.17 -5.76
C VAL A 76 11.33 -12.31 -6.76
N ASP A 77 11.59 -12.98 -7.88
CA ASP A 77 10.61 -13.23 -8.94
C ASP A 77 9.54 -14.24 -8.48
N ALA A 78 9.94 -15.27 -7.72
CA ALA A 78 8.98 -16.22 -7.15
C ALA A 78 8.04 -15.55 -6.14
N ILE A 79 8.57 -14.68 -5.27
CA ILE A 79 7.76 -13.86 -4.35
C ILE A 79 6.81 -12.94 -5.13
N SER A 80 7.32 -12.24 -6.14
CA SER A 80 6.54 -11.31 -6.97
C SER A 80 5.38 -12.02 -7.69
N LYS A 81 5.65 -13.18 -8.30
CA LYS A 81 4.63 -14.04 -8.93
C LYS A 81 3.63 -14.55 -7.91
N ARG A 82 4.08 -14.92 -6.72
CA ARG A 82 3.19 -15.42 -5.67
C ARG A 82 2.20 -14.36 -5.24
N ILE A 83 2.64 -13.12 -5.03
CA ILE A 83 1.76 -11.98 -4.70
C ILE A 83 0.66 -11.83 -5.77
N ALA A 84 1.04 -11.79 -7.05
CA ALA A 84 0.08 -11.70 -8.15
C ALA A 84 -0.90 -12.91 -8.18
N SER A 85 -0.38 -14.12 -7.98
CA SER A 85 -1.20 -15.35 -7.98
C SER A 85 -2.24 -15.42 -6.85
N LEU A 86 -2.01 -14.68 -5.76
CA LEU A 86 -2.93 -14.56 -4.64
C LEU A 86 -4.03 -13.51 -4.88
N GLY A 87 -3.98 -12.81 -6.03
CA GLY A 87 -4.97 -11.81 -6.44
C GLY A 87 -4.64 -10.37 -6.00
N PHE A 88 -3.47 -10.14 -5.40
CA PHE A 88 -3.00 -8.79 -5.10
C PHE A 88 -2.45 -8.12 -6.37
N ASN A 89 -2.73 -6.83 -6.53
CA ASN A 89 -2.28 -6.05 -7.69
C ASN A 89 -1.23 -4.98 -7.34
N CYS A 90 -0.88 -4.85 -6.07
CA CYS A 90 0.14 -3.91 -5.61
C CYS A 90 0.94 -4.42 -4.41
N VAL A 91 2.11 -3.82 -4.24
CA VAL A 91 2.92 -3.91 -3.03
C VAL A 91 3.17 -2.51 -2.50
N ARG A 92 2.87 -2.28 -1.21
CA ARG A 92 3.40 -1.14 -0.47
C ARG A 92 4.78 -1.54 0.07
N LEU A 93 5.82 -1.04 -0.60
CA LEU A 93 7.22 -1.43 -0.38
C LEU A 93 7.90 -0.37 0.48
N SER A 94 8.13 -0.71 1.73
CA SER A 94 8.68 0.22 2.71
C SER A 94 10.17 0.51 2.47
N TRP A 95 10.60 1.74 2.75
CA TRP A 95 12.00 2.17 2.66
C TRP A 95 12.32 3.19 3.77
N PRO A 96 13.58 3.23 4.26
CA PRO A 96 14.00 4.20 5.27
C PRO A 96 14.55 5.48 4.60
N THR A 97 14.26 6.67 5.15
CA THR A 97 14.75 7.95 4.59
C THR A 97 16.25 7.95 4.30
N PHE A 98 17.05 7.34 5.20
CA PHE A 98 18.50 7.31 5.05
C PHE A 98 18.99 6.49 3.86
N LEU A 99 18.21 5.54 3.34
CA LEU A 99 18.54 4.86 2.08
C LEU A 99 18.66 5.86 0.93
N ALA A 100 17.84 6.91 0.93
CA ALA A 100 17.84 7.94 -0.11
C ALA A 100 18.79 9.10 0.21
N THR A 101 19.13 9.35 1.48
CA THR A 101 19.84 10.58 1.89
C THR A 101 21.25 10.37 2.43
N ASN A 102 21.63 9.15 2.80
CA ASN A 102 22.97 8.81 3.25
C ASN A 102 23.68 8.00 2.15
N ASP A 103 24.50 8.68 1.36
CA ASP A 103 25.14 8.10 0.19
C ASP A 103 26.11 6.95 0.56
N THR A 104 26.72 7.00 1.76
CA THR A 104 27.54 5.90 2.29
C THR A 104 26.68 4.65 2.52
N LEU A 105 25.54 4.79 3.20
CA LEU A 105 24.61 3.67 3.42
C LEU A 105 24.09 3.13 2.10
N ALA A 106 23.63 4.00 1.20
CA ALA A 106 23.07 3.60 -0.10
C ALA A 106 24.06 2.80 -0.97
N SER A 107 25.36 3.06 -0.80
CA SER A 107 26.46 2.43 -1.55
C SER A 107 26.98 1.12 -0.94
N VAL A 108 26.61 0.80 0.31
CA VAL A 108 26.91 -0.51 0.91
C VAL A 108 26.25 -1.60 0.07
N THR A 109 26.94 -2.73 -0.16
CA THR A 109 26.31 -3.87 -0.85
C THR A 109 25.42 -4.68 0.09
N VAL A 110 24.45 -5.41 -0.47
CA VAL A 110 23.62 -6.35 0.31
C VAL A 110 24.50 -7.29 1.13
N ARG A 111 25.55 -7.89 0.52
CA ARG A 111 26.51 -8.73 1.23
C ARG A 111 27.17 -8.02 2.40
N GLN A 112 27.68 -6.80 2.19
CA GLN A 112 28.35 -6.04 3.24
C GLN A 112 27.40 -5.68 4.39
N SER A 113 26.17 -5.28 4.07
CA SER A 113 25.12 -5.02 5.05
C SER A 113 24.88 -6.26 5.93
N PHE A 114 24.66 -7.41 5.31
CA PHE A 114 24.42 -8.67 6.03
C PHE A 114 25.64 -9.14 6.82
N GLN A 115 26.86 -8.94 6.30
CA GLN A 115 28.10 -9.25 7.02
C GLN A 115 28.24 -8.40 8.29
N SER A 116 27.96 -7.10 8.19
CA SER A 116 28.02 -6.18 9.34
C SER A 116 27.02 -6.53 10.45
N LEU A 117 25.93 -7.21 10.08
CA LEU A 117 24.88 -7.69 10.98
C LEU A 117 25.10 -9.15 11.45
N GLY A 118 26.18 -9.81 11.04
CA GLY A 118 26.47 -11.20 11.40
C GLY A 118 25.54 -12.23 10.73
N LEU A 119 24.87 -11.88 9.64
CA LEU A 119 23.85 -12.70 8.97
C LEU A 119 24.44 -13.64 7.89
N SER A 120 25.49 -14.40 8.24
CA SER A 120 26.23 -15.24 7.29
C SER A 120 25.36 -16.31 6.59
N GLU A 121 24.46 -16.96 7.32
CA GLU A 121 23.53 -17.94 6.74
C GLU A 121 22.59 -17.32 5.70
N SER A 122 22.12 -16.10 5.98
CA SER A 122 21.25 -15.37 5.06
C SER A 122 21.98 -14.92 3.79
N ILE A 123 23.29 -14.67 3.84
CA ILE A 123 24.11 -14.41 2.65
C ILE A 123 24.14 -15.64 1.75
N ALA A 124 24.38 -16.83 2.30
CA ALA A 124 24.36 -18.07 1.52
C ALA A 124 22.97 -18.31 0.88
N GLY A 125 21.90 -18.04 1.63
CA GLY A 125 20.54 -18.06 1.13
C GLY A 125 20.29 -17.07 -0.01
N LEU A 126 20.79 -15.83 0.10
CA LEU A 126 20.73 -14.82 -0.96
C LEU A 126 21.54 -15.21 -2.19
N GLN A 127 22.73 -15.79 -2.02
CA GLN A 127 23.54 -16.28 -3.15
C GLN A 127 22.83 -17.39 -3.92
N SER A 128 22.13 -18.28 -3.22
CA SER A 128 21.38 -19.38 -3.84
C SER A 128 20.11 -18.88 -4.54
N ASN A 129 19.32 -18.04 -3.85
CA ASN A 129 18.00 -17.64 -4.34
C ASN A 129 18.02 -16.40 -5.24
N ASN A 130 18.95 -15.47 -5.01
CA ASN A 130 19.03 -14.17 -5.66
C ASN A 130 20.50 -13.76 -5.95
N PRO A 131 21.26 -14.58 -6.72
CA PRO A 131 22.68 -14.33 -6.99
C PRO A 131 22.94 -12.97 -7.67
N SER A 132 21.97 -12.45 -8.43
CA SER A 132 22.09 -11.14 -9.09
C SER A 132 21.84 -9.94 -8.16
N ILE A 133 21.40 -10.16 -6.91
CA ILE A 133 21.08 -9.09 -5.94
C ILE A 133 22.13 -8.98 -4.83
N VAL A 134 22.73 -10.11 -4.43
CA VAL A 134 23.58 -10.17 -3.22
C VAL A 134 24.78 -9.22 -3.22
N ASP A 135 25.28 -8.84 -4.39
CA ASP A 135 26.41 -7.90 -4.52
C ASP A 135 26.01 -6.52 -5.07
N LEU A 136 24.71 -6.26 -5.26
CA LEU A 136 24.20 -4.92 -5.56
C LEU A 136 24.30 -4.01 -4.33
N THR A 137 24.41 -2.70 -4.57
CA THR A 137 24.25 -1.71 -3.50
C THR A 137 22.82 -1.75 -2.93
N LEU A 138 22.60 -1.28 -1.70
CA LEU A 138 21.28 -1.31 -1.07
C LEU A 138 20.22 -0.59 -1.92
N ILE A 139 20.56 0.55 -2.52
CA ILE A 139 19.62 1.27 -3.41
C ILE A 139 19.33 0.50 -4.70
N GLN A 140 20.34 -0.16 -5.28
CA GLN A 140 20.17 -1.00 -6.47
C GLN A 140 19.37 -2.27 -6.17
N ALA A 141 19.55 -2.86 -5.00
CA ALA A 141 18.75 -4.00 -4.55
C ALA A 141 17.27 -3.62 -4.41
N TYR A 142 16.98 -2.44 -3.85
CA TYR A 142 15.61 -1.91 -3.79
C TYR A 142 15.02 -1.72 -5.20
N GLN A 143 15.78 -1.15 -6.15
CA GLN A 143 15.36 -1.05 -7.55
C GLN A 143 15.12 -2.43 -8.21
N ALA A 144 15.94 -3.43 -7.90
CA ALA A 144 15.78 -4.80 -8.41
C ALA A 144 14.46 -5.44 -7.95
N VAL A 145 14.06 -5.20 -6.69
CA VAL A 145 12.76 -5.64 -6.16
C VAL A 145 11.60 -4.94 -6.91
N VAL A 146 11.66 -3.62 -7.07
CA VAL A 146 10.66 -2.86 -7.84
C VAL A 146 10.56 -3.35 -9.29
N SER A 147 11.69 -3.64 -9.93
CA SER A 147 11.75 -4.17 -11.29
C SER A 147 11.11 -5.57 -11.39
N SER A 148 11.38 -6.45 -10.43
CA SER A 148 10.77 -7.79 -10.37
C SER A 148 9.24 -7.72 -10.22
N LEU A 149 8.74 -6.81 -9.37
CA LEU A 149 7.31 -6.56 -9.22
C LEU A 149 6.69 -6.07 -10.55
N GLY A 150 7.36 -5.15 -11.24
CA GLY A 150 6.92 -4.62 -12.53
C GLY A 150 6.86 -5.68 -13.63
N LYS A 151 7.87 -6.55 -13.73
CA LYS A 151 7.87 -7.69 -14.67
C LYS A 151 6.71 -8.66 -14.46
N ASN A 152 6.16 -8.68 -13.25
CA ASN A 152 5.04 -9.52 -12.86
C ASN A 152 3.71 -8.74 -12.76
N ASN A 153 3.64 -7.56 -13.39
CA ASN A 153 2.45 -6.69 -13.44
C ASN A 153 1.92 -6.32 -12.05
N VAL A 154 2.80 -6.14 -11.08
CA VAL A 154 2.47 -5.72 -9.72
C VAL A 154 2.87 -4.27 -9.54
N MET A 155 1.89 -3.41 -9.22
CA MET A 155 2.14 -2.00 -8.92
C MET A 155 2.91 -1.85 -7.60
N VAL A 156 3.59 -0.73 -7.45
CA VAL A 156 4.40 -0.41 -6.27
C VAL A 156 3.97 0.94 -5.72
N ILE A 157 3.72 0.96 -4.42
CA ILE A 157 3.62 2.17 -3.61
C ILE A 157 4.89 2.25 -2.77
N LEU A 158 5.70 3.28 -2.98
CA LEU A 158 6.91 3.50 -2.19
C LEU A 158 6.51 4.10 -0.85
N ASP A 159 6.72 3.37 0.24
CA ASP A 159 6.34 3.81 1.58
C ASP A 159 7.54 4.30 2.38
N ASN A 160 7.58 5.59 2.72
CA ASN A 160 8.60 6.07 3.64
C ASN A 160 8.25 5.66 5.09
N GLN A 161 8.76 4.52 5.52
CA GLN A 161 8.35 3.95 6.80
C GLN A 161 9.01 4.61 8.01
N VAL A 162 10.32 4.77 7.95
CA VAL A 162 11.15 5.28 9.07
C VAL A 162 12.29 6.12 8.52
N SER A 163 13.00 6.85 9.38
CA SER A 163 14.14 7.64 8.91
C SER A 163 15.43 6.84 8.95
N LYS A 164 15.79 6.37 10.15
CA LYS A 164 16.91 5.47 10.37
C LYS A 164 16.43 4.03 10.15
N PRO A 165 17.15 3.18 9.40
CA PRO A 165 16.79 1.78 9.24
C PRO A 165 16.61 1.06 10.57
N GLY A 166 15.58 0.23 10.65
CA GLY A 166 15.30 -0.62 11.82
C GLY A 166 13.83 -0.73 12.17
N TRP A 167 13.56 -1.44 13.27
CA TRP A 167 12.20 -1.67 13.76
C TRP A 167 11.55 -0.41 14.35
N CYS A 168 10.23 -0.32 14.19
CA CYS A 168 9.34 0.69 14.74
C CYS A 168 8.09 -0.02 15.31
N CYS A 169 7.08 0.60 15.91
CA CYS A 169 6.72 1.99 15.88
C CYS A 169 6.31 2.43 17.28
N SER A 170 7.27 2.57 18.20
CA SER A 170 6.95 3.05 19.56
C SER A 170 6.71 4.57 19.55
N SER A 171 6.11 5.11 20.61
CA SER A 171 5.99 6.57 20.76
C SER A 171 7.31 7.28 21.05
N SER A 172 8.40 6.53 21.23
CA SER A 172 9.71 7.02 21.71
C SER A 172 10.90 6.50 20.91
N ASP A 173 10.67 5.91 19.73
CA ASP A 173 11.73 5.38 18.85
C ASP A 173 12.51 6.45 18.08
N GLY A 174 12.20 7.73 18.32
CA GLY A 174 12.87 8.87 17.68
C GLY A 174 12.51 9.06 16.20
N ASN A 175 11.48 8.37 15.69
CA ASN A 175 11.01 8.46 14.30
C ASN A 175 9.55 8.91 14.17
N GLY A 176 8.84 9.15 15.28
CA GLY A 176 7.38 9.29 15.32
C GLY A 176 6.84 10.58 14.70
N PHE A 177 7.50 11.71 14.90
CA PHE A 177 7.03 12.99 14.35
C PHE A 177 8.18 13.91 13.92
N PHE A 178 7.86 14.94 13.14
CA PHE A 178 8.82 15.95 12.70
C PHE A 178 9.57 16.56 13.89
N GLY A 179 10.90 16.65 13.79
CA GLY A 179 11.77 17.14 14.86
C GLY A 179 12.11 16.09 15.92
N ASP A 180 11.72 14.83 15.75
CA ASP A 180 12.30 13.73 16.51
C ASP A 180 13.76 13.45 16.13
N GLN A 181 14.45 12.72 17.02
CA GLN A 181 15.90 12.48 16.94
C GLN A 181 16.39 12.08 15.54
N TYR A 182 15.61 11.24 14.85
CA TYR A 182 15.94 10.75 13.52
C TYR A 182 15.07 11.37 12.42
N PHE A 183 14.06 12.17 12.77
CA PHE A 183 13.09 12.71 11.81
C PHE A 183 13.24 14.22 11.62
N ASN A 184 14.31 14.59 10.91
CA ASN A 184 14.48 15.95 10.40
C ASN A 184 13.60 16.14 9.12
N PRO A 185 12.70 17.14 9.09
CA PRO A 185 11.78 17.34 7.98
C PRO A 185 12.47 17.71 6.66
N ASP A 186 13.57 18.46 6.69
CA ASP A 186 14.26 18.87 5.45
C ASP A 186 15.06 17.69 4.85
N ILE A 187 15.63 16.82 5.70
CA ILE A 187 16.24 15.56 5.26
C ILE A 187 15.16 14.64 4.68
N TRP A 188 14.00 14.54 5.33
CA TRP A 188 12.87 13.74 4.83
C TRP A 188 12.36 14.23 3.48
N ILE A 189 12.14 15.53 3.29
CA ILE A 189 11.76 16.12 1.99
C ILE A 189 12.82 15.79 0.93
N LYS A 190 14.12 15.93 1.25
CA LYS A 190 15.21 15.53 0.35
C LYS A 190 15.12 14.05 -0.04
N GLY A 191 14.85 13.17 0.92
CA GLY A 191 14.66 11.74 0.69
C GLY A 191 13.47 11.44 -0.23
N LEU A 192 12.33 12.07 0.03
CA LEU A 192 11.14 11.97 -0.82
C LEU A 192 11.43 12.40 -2.27
N THR A 193 12.05 13.57 -2.47
CA THR A 193 12.43 14.07 -3.80
C THR A 193 13.37 13.10 -4.51
N ARG A 194 14.39 12.58 -3.82
CA ARG A 194 15.33 11.63 -4.40
C ARG A 194 14.67 10.32 -4.81
N MET A 195 13.80 9.73 -3.97
CA MET A 195 13.06 8.52 -4.32
C MET A 195 12.07 8.75 -5.46
N ALA A 196 11.33 9.86 -5.43
CA ALA A 196 10.44 10.24 -6.51
C ALA A 196 11.19 10.37 -7.86
N THR A 197 12.37 11.01 -7.82
CA THR A 197 13.24 11.19 -9.00
C THR A 197 13.79 9.85 -9.49
N LEU A 198 14.26 8.99 -8.57
CA LEU A 198 14.84 7.69 -8.89
C LEU A 198 13.86 6.78 -9.66
N PHE A 199 12.57 6.88 -9.34
CA PHE A 199 11.52 6.08 -9.95
C PHE A 199 10.69 6.83 -10.99
N LYS A 200 11.13 8.03 -11.41
CA LYS A 200 10.48 8.75 -12.51
C LYS A 200 10.57 7.94 -13.80
N GLY A 201 9.41 7.73 -14.44
CA GLY A 201 9.31 6.90 -15.65
C GLY A 201 9.31 5.39 -15.40
N VAL A 202 9.39 4.93 -14.14
CA VAL A 202 9.22 3.50 -13.80
C VAL A 202 7.73 3.21 -13.68
N ALA A 203 7.19 2.63 -14.75
CA ALA A 203 5.74 2.54 -15.00
C ALA A 203 4.94 1.86 -13.87
N ASN A 204 5.53 0.87 -13.20
CA ASN A 204 4.88 0.16 -12.08
C ASN A 204 4.96 0.85 -10.73
N VAL A 205 5.68 1.96 -10.60
CA VAL A 205 5.61 2.80 -9.40
C VAL A 205 4.46 3.77 -9.57
N VAL A 206 3.37 3.53 -8.85
CA VAL A 206 2.09 4.25 -9.03
C VAL A 206 1.78 5.21 -7.90
N GLY A 207 2.51 5.15 -6.79
CA GLY A 207 2.26 5.99 -5.63
C GLY A 207 3.45 6.10 -4.70
N MET A 208 3.45 7.17 -3.90
CA MET A 208 4.36 7.34 -2.77
C MET A 208 3.55 7.68 -1.52
N SER A 209 3.67 6.84 -0.49
CA SER A 209 3.22 7.14 0.86
C SER A 209 4.30 7.97 1.56
N LEU A 210 3.89 9.16 1.99
CA LEU A 210 4.82 10.21 2.38
C LEU A 210 5.52 9.91 3.70
N ARG A 211 4.81 9.36 4.70
CA ARG A 211 5.38 8.98 5.98
C ARG A 211 4.46 8.07 6.78
N ASN A 212 4.95 6.89 7.13
CA ASN A 212 4.23 5.95 7.98
C ASN A 212 4.01 6.44 9.42
N GLU A 213 2.76 6.38 9.88
CA GLU A 213 2.32 6.46 11.27
C GLU A 213 2.88 7.64 12.06
N LEU A 214 2.56 8.88 11.64
CA LEU A 214 2.89 10.06 12.44
C LEU A 214 2.27 9.94 13.85
N ARG A 215 3.11 10.04 14.88
CA ARG A 215 2.77 9.65 16.25
C ARG A 215 3.68 10.30 17.29
N GLY A 216 3.34 10.08 18.56
CA GLY A 216 4.19 10.46 19.69
C GLY A 216 3.88 11.86 20.24
N PRO A 217 4.58 12.26 21.31
CA PRO A 217 4.19 13.42 22.12
C PRO A 217 4.39 14.77 21.44
N LYS A 218 5.20 14.85 20.38
CA LYS A 218 5.44 16.10 19.63
C LYS A 218 4.40 16.37 18.54
N GLN A 219 3.53 15.41 18.26
CA GLN A 219 2.57 15.52 17.16
C GLN A 219 1.66 16.74 17.34
N ASN A 220 1.49 17.51 16.28
CA ASN A 220 0.58 18.64 16.25
C ASN A 220 0.09 18.87 14.82
N VAL A 221 -1.08 19.49 14.69
CA VAL A 221 -1.76 19.66 13.41
C VAL A 221 -1.05 20.69 12.51
N ASP A 222 -0.49 21.75 13.09
CA ASP A 222 0.14 22.82 12.30
C ASP A 222 1.42 22.36 11.60
N ASP A 223 2.28 21.62 12.30
CA ASP A 223 3.45 21.00 11.69
C ASP A 223 3.06 19.90 10.70
N TRP A 224 1.99 19.14 10.97
CA TRP A 224 1.47 18.18 9.98
C TRP A 224 1.13 18.91 8.67
N TYR A 225 0.35 20.00 8.70
CA TYR A 225 0.04 20.76 7.49
C TYR A 225 1.29 21.31 6.82
N LYS A 226 2.17 21.94 7.60
CA LYS A 226 3.40 22.54 7.10
C LYS A 226 4.27 21.53 6.35
N TYR A 227 4.54 20.38 6.95
CA TYR A 227 5.50 19.43 6.40
C TYR A 227 4.86 18.45 5.42
N MET A 228 3.64 17.97 5.65
CA MET A 228 2.97 17.06 4.70
C MET A 228 2.67 17.76 3.38
N GLN A 229 2.27 19.04 3.38
CA GLN A 229 2.11 19.78 2.12
C GLN A 229 3.47 19.98 1.42
N ARG A 230 4.53 20.36 2.16
CA ARG A 230 5.88 20.49 1.56
C ARG A 230 6.39 19.17 0.96
N GLY A 231 6.17 18.05 1.64
CA GLY A 231 6.52 16.72 1.15
C GLY A 231 5.70 16.33 -0.08
N ALA A 232 4.40 16.61 -0.09
CA ALA A 232 3.52 16.36 -1.22
C ALA A 232 3.94 17.14 -2.47
N GLU A 233 4.21 18.44 -2.34
CA GLU A 233 4.70 19.30 -3.43
C GLU A 233 6.06 18.80 -3.95
N ALA A 234 6.96 18.41 -3.06
CA ALA A 234 8.28 17.91 -3.42
C ALA A 234 8.22 16.60 -4.21
N VAL A 235 7.32 15.68 -3.84
CA VAL A 235 7.10 14.44 -4.59
C VAL A 235 6.49 14.74 -5.95
N HIS A 236 5.39 15.50 -6.01
CA HIS A 236 4.70 15.79 -7.26
C HIS A 236 5.57 16.55 -8.26
N SER A 237 6.37 17.51 -7.79
CA SER A 237 7.32 18.26 -8.63
C SER A 237 8.40 17.34 -9.23
N ALA A 238 8.93 16.40 -8.44
CA ALA A 238 9.93 15.45 -8.92
C ALA A 238 9.33 14.41 -9.89
N ASN A 239 8.17 13.86 -9.53
CA ASN A 239 7.49 12.81 -10.26
C ASN A 239 5.96 13.05 -10.26
N PRO A 240 5.43 13.72 -11.30
CA PRO A 240 3.99 14.03 -11.38
C PRO A 240 3.13 12.81 -11.72
N ASP A 241 3.74 11.67 -12.08
CA ASP A 241 3.02 10.48 -12.51
C ASP A 241 2.46 9.68 -11.33
N VAL A 242 3.06 9.77 -10.15
CA VAL A 242 2.66 9.00 -8.96
C VAL A 242 1.51 9.65 -8.19
N LEU A 243 0.67 8.82 -7.57
CA LEU A 243 -0.23 9.25 -6.51
C LEU A 243 0.59 9.71 -5.29
N VAL A 244 0.14 10.78 -4.64
CA VAL A 244 0.75 11.31 -3.42
C VAL A 244 -0.16 10.97 -2.25
N ILE A 245 0.29 10.03 -1.40
CA ILE A 245 -0.52 9.44 -0.34
C ILE A 245 -0.16 10.07 1.01
N LEU A 246 -1.13 10.74 1.63
CA LEU A 246 -0.97 11.48 2.88
C LEU A 246 -1.52 10.67 4.07
N SER A 247 -0.63 10.40 5.01
CA SER A 247 -0.89 9.65 6.24
C SER A 247 -1.36 10.58 7.38
N GLY A 248 -1.94 10.01 8.43
CA GLY A 248 -2.63 10.75 9.49
C GLY A 248 -1.83 10.86 10.79
N LEU A 249 -2.45 11.49 11.79
CA LEU A 249 -1.90 11.51 13.15
C LEU A 249 -2.30 10.26 13.92
N ASN A 250 -1.72 10.09 15.10
CA ASN A 250 -2.02 8.98 16.00
C ASN A 250 -1.89 7.61 15.33
N TYR A 251 -0.75 7.34 14.69
CA TYR A 251 -0.50 6.08 13.97
C TYR A 251 -1.42 5.91 12.75
N ASP A 252 -1.60 6.98 11.97
CA ASP A 252 -2.51 7.00 10.80
C ASP A 252 -3.96 6.62 11.14
N LYS A 253 -4.37 6.79 12.41
CA LYS A 253 -5.75 6.53 12.84
C LYS A 253 -6.62 7.76 12.77
N ASP A 254 -6.04 8.95 12.63
CA ASP A 254 -6.75 10.21 12.77
C ASP A 254 -6.43 11.22 11.67
N LEU A 255 -7.45 11.54 10.89
CA LEU A 255 -7.46 12.57 9.85
C LEU A 255 -8.60 13.59 10.11
N SER A 256 -9.21 13.60 11.30
CA SER A 256 -10.43 14.40 11.54
C SER A 256 -10.20 15.91 11.38
N PHE A 257 -8.97 16.37 11.60
CA PHE A 257 -8.58 17.77 11.43
C PHE A 257 -8.64 18.26 9.97
N LEU A 258 -8.79 17.35 8.99
CA LEU A 258 -9.07 17.68 7.58
C LEU A 258 -10.55 18.01 7.32
N ALA A 259 -11.44 17.80 8.30
CA ALA A 259 -12.85 18.15 8.17
C ALA A 259 -13.05 19.65 7.95
N ASP A 260 -12.33 20.45 8.73
CA ASP A 260 -12.48 21.91 8.79
C ASP A 260 -11.41 22.65 7.98
N ARG A 261 -10.25 22.02 7.77
CA ARG A 261 -9.11 22.61 7.05
C ARG A 261 -8.65 21.62 5.96
N PRO A 262 -8.97 21.82 4.68
CA PRO A 262 -8.38 20.98 3.63
C PRO A 262 -6.89 21.30 3.46
N VAL A 263 -6.13 20.37 2.88
CA VAL A 263 -4.77 20.67 2.41
C VAL A 263 -4.82 21.66 1.25
N ASN A 264 -3.83 22.54 1.16
CA ASN A 264 -3.63 23.43 0.03
C ASN A 264 -2.43 22.95 -0.78
N LEU A 265 -2.70 22.36 -1.96
CA LEU A 265 -1.70 21.83 -2.88
C LEU A 265 -1.87 22.47 -4.26
N THR A 266 -0.76 22.68 -4.97
CA THR A 266 -0.73 23.28 -6.31
C THR A 266 -1.21 22.34 -7.40
N PHE A 267 -1.31 21.04 -7.08
CA PHE A 267 -1.74 19.99 -7.99
C PHE A 267 -3.07 19.37 -7.56
N SER A 268 -3.74 18.72 -8.51
CA SER A 268 -4.99 17.99 -8.30
C SER A 268 -4.96 16.64 -8.99
N GLY A 269 -5.93 15.77 -8.71
CA GLY A 269 -6.03 14.46 -9.37
C GLY A 269 -4.93 13.46 -8.98
N LYS A 270 -4.16 13.72 -7.92
CA LYS A 270 -3.09 12.81 -7.45
C LYS A 270 -3.13 12.52 -5.95
N THR A 271 -3.88 13.29 -5.18
CA THR A 271 -3.94 13.19 -3.70
C THR A 271 -4.81 12.03 -3.25
N VAL A 272 -4.25 11.17 -2.41
CA VAL A 272 -4.94 10.07 -1.72
C VAL A 272 -4.65 10.20 -0.23
N TYR A 273 -5.60 9.85 0.63
CA TYR A 273 -5.36 9.75 2.07
C TYR A 273 -5.28 8.29 2.49
N GLU A 274 -4.48 8.00 3.52
CA GLU A 274 -4.38 6.64 4.06
C GLU A 274 -4.67 6.56 5.55
N VAL A 275 -5.14 5.38 5.97
CA VAL A 275 -5.42 5.06 7.37
C VAL A 275 -5.01 3.65 7.72
N HIS A 276 -4.62 3.45 8.97
CA HIS A 276 -4.25 2.15 9.51
C HIS A 276 -5.30 1.65 10.50
N TRP A 277 -5.54 0.34 10.50
CA TRP A 277 -6.42 -0.28 11.49
C TRP A 277 -6.01 -1.73 11.76
N TYR A 278 -5.67 -2.02 13.00
CA TYR A 278 -5.21 -3.34 13.44
C TYR A 278 -6.18 -3.94 14.46
N GLY A 279 -6.12 -5.26 14.65
CA GLY A 279 -6.93 -5.95 15.67
C GLY A 279 -6.74 -5.41 17.10
N PHE A 280 -5.58 -4.82 17.40
CA PHE A 280 -5.27 -4.17 18.68
C PHE A 280 -5.63 -2.67 18.74
N SER A 281 -6.10 -2.07 17.64
CA SER A 281 -6.38 -0.62 17.56
C SER A 281 -7.46 -0.15 18.53
N ASP A 282 -8.40 -1.04 18.87
CA ASP A 282 -9.53 -0.77 19.76
C ASP A 282 -9.29 -1.28 21.19
N GLY A 283 -8.03 -1.55 21.55
CA GLY A 283 -7.63 -2.02 22.88
C GLY A 283 -8.28 -3.36 23.23
N GLN A 284 -8.91 -3.44 24.40
CA GLN A 284 -9.58 -4.65 24.88
C GLN A 284 -11.07 -4.73 24.50
N ALA A 285 -11.59 -3.75 23.75
CA ALA A 285 -13.03 -3.64 23.47
C ALA A 285 -13.59 -4.90 22.79
N TRP A 286 -12.86 -5.48 21.85
CA TRP A 286 -13.25 -6.73 21.17
C TRP A 286 -13.22 -7.97 22.07
N LYS A 287 -12.51 -7.93 23.20
CA LYS A 287 -12.44 -9.05 24.16
C LYS A 287 -13.56 -9.01 25.20
N SER A 288 -13.86 -7.82 25.72
CA SER A 288 -14.77 -7.66 26.86
C SER A 288 -16.14 -7.12 26.47
N GLY A 289 -16.27 -6.50 25.29
CA GLY A 289 -17.49 -5.86 24.82
C GLY A 289 -18.37 -6.79 23.97
N ASN A 290 -19.64 -6.42 23.84
CA ASN A 290 -20.53 -7.05 22.88
C ASN A 290 -20.05 -6.76 21.44
N PRO A 291 -19.81 -7.77 20.58
CA PRO A 291 -19.22 -7.54 19.26
C PRO A 291 -20.01 -6.59 18.35
N ASN A 292 -21.34 -6.60 18.42
CA ASN A 292 -22.17 -5.71 17.59
C ASN A 292 -22.05 -4.25 18.04
N GLN A 293 -22.02 -4.01 19.36
CA GLN A 293 -21.83 -2.67 19.92
C GLN A 293 -20.43 -2.14 19.63
N VAL A 294 -19.40 -2.98 19.79
CA VAL A 294 -18.02 -2.62 19.47
C VAL A 294 -17.89 -2.33 17.99
N CYS A 295 -18.43 -3.17 17.11
CA CYS A 295 -18.46 -2.93 15.66
C CYS A 295 -19.13 -1.59 15.33
N GLY A 296 -20.31 -1.30 15.89
CA GLY A 296 -20.98 -0.01 15.69
C GLY A 296 -20.14 1.18 16.14
N ALA A 297 -19.48 1.08 17.30
CA ALA A 297 -18.60 2.12 17.82
C ALA A 297 -17.36 2.34 16.93
N VAL A 298 -16.71 1.26 16.47
CA VAL A 298 -15.54 1.31 15.60
C VAL A 298 -15.89 1.90 14.24
N VAL A 299 -16.99 1.47 13.62
CA VAL A 299 -17.47 2.03 12.34
C VAL A 299 -17.74 3.53 12.48
N ASN A 300 -18.42 3.96 13.56
CA ASN A 300 -18.67 5.38 13.82
C ASN A 300 -17.36 6.16 14.05
N ASN A 301 -16.38 5.57 14.73
CA ASN A 301 -15.07 6.17 14.94
C ASN A 301 -14.33 6.37 13.62
N MET A 302 -14.27 5.34 12.78
CA MET A 302 -13.63 5.41 11.45
C MET A 302 -14.30 6.46 10.56
N LYS A 303 -15.65 6.49 10.52
CA LYS A 303 -16.39 7.51 9.76
C LYS A 303 -16.01 8.93 10.17
N ARG A 304 -15.98 9.19 11.47
CA ARG A 304 -15.63 10.51 12.04
C ARG A 304 -14.16 10.88 11.80
N LYS A 305 -13.24 9.92 11.91
CA LYS A 305 -11.80 10.20 11.84
C LYS A 305 -11.24 10.25 10.42
N SER A 306 -11.86 9.58 9.46
CA SER A 306 -11.33 9.52 8.10
C SER A 306 -12.37 9.25 7.03
N GLY A 307 -13.45 8.50 7.34
CA GLY A 307 -14.45 8.13 6.35
C GLY A 307 -15.15 9.32 5.68
N PHE A 308 -15.26 10.47 6.37
CA PHE A 308 -15.79 11.71 5.80
C PHE A 308 -15.01 12.20 4.56
N LEU A 309 -13.74 11.79 4.38
CA LEU A 309 -12.95 12.14 3.20
C LEU A 309 -13.54 11.58 1.90
N LEU A 310 -14.21 10.42 1.98
CA LEU A 310 -14.92 9.85 0.84
C LEU A 310 -16.10 10.75 0.40
N GLU A 311 -16.75 11.42 1.34
CA GLU A 311 -17.84 12.37 1.07
C GLU A 311 -17.30 13.70 0.55
N LYS A 312 -16.11 14.10 0.99
CA LYS A 312 -15.36 15.24 0.42
C LYS A 312 -14.72 14.94 -0.95
N GLY A 313 -14.94 13.75 -1.51
CA GLY A 313 -14.47 13.39 -2.85
C GLY A 313 -12.98 13.05 -2.92
N PHE A 314 -12.39 12.51 -1.85
CA PHE A 314 -11.03 12.00 -1.84
C PHE A 314 -11.00 10.47 -1.68
N PRO A 315 -10.09 9.75 -2.36
CA PRO A 315 -9.87 8.35 -2.08
C PRO A 315 -9.28 8.14 -0.68
N LEU A 316 -9.80 7.13 0.03
CA LEU A 316 -9.27 6.68 1.32
C LEU A 316 -8.72 5.25 1.19
N PHE A 317 -7.42 5.10 1.39
CA PHE A 317 -6.69 3.85 1.29
C PHE A 317 -6.43 3.28 2.68
N VAL A 318 -6.98 2.10 2.99
CA VAL A 318 -6.58 1.36 4.20
C VAL A 318 -5.28 0.63 3.87
N SER A 319 -4.14 1.28 4.14
CA SER A 319 -2.82 0.85 3.66
C SER A 319 -2.13 -0.15 4.59
N GLU A 320 -2.49 -0.15 5.87
CA GLU A 320 -2.12 -1.21 6.81
C GLU A 320 -3.31 -1.70 7.61
N PHE A 321 -3.47 -3.01 7.65
CA PHE A 321 -4.36 -3.70 8.55
C PHE A 321 -3.88 -5.14 8.75
N GLY A 322 -4.18 -5.71 9.91
CA GLY A 322 -3.76 -7.06 10.24
C GLY A 322 -4.28 -7.52 11.59
N VAL A 323 -4.31 -8.84 11.77
CA VAL A 323 -4.72 -9.49 13.01
C VAL A 323 -3.90 -10.76 13.20
N ASP A 324 -3.65 -11.12 14.46
CA ASP A 324 -3.13 -12.43 14.79
C ASP A 324 -4.19 -13.50 14.50
N GLN A 325 -3.94 -14.36 13.51
CA GLN A 325 -4.87 -15.42 13.11
C GLN A 325 -4.79 -16.69 13.98
N ARG A 326 -3.97 -16.70 15.04
CA ARG A 326 -3.92 -17.82 16.00
C ARG A 326 -5.15 -17.90 16.92
N GLY A 327 -6.05 -16.90 16.87
CA GLY A 327 -7.29 -16.88 17.64
C GLY A 327 -7.12 -16.49 19.11
N THR A 328 -5.91 -16.14 19.55
CA THR A 328 -5.67 -15.57 20.88
C THR A 328 -5.81 -14.05 20.78
N MET A 329 -7.01 -13.52 21.05
CA MET A 329 -7.15 -12.09 21.31
C MET A 329 -6.48 -11.74 22.63
#